data_AF-A0A9X3WW60-F1
#
_entry.id   AF-A0A9X3WW60-F1
#
_cell.length_a   1.000
_cell.length_b   1.000
_cell.length_c   1.000
_cell.angle_alpha   90.00
_cell.angle_beta   90.00
_cell.angle_gamma   90.00
#
_symmetry.space_group_name_H-M   'P 1'
#
loop_
_entity.id
_entity.type
_entity.pdbx_description
1 polymer ?
#
loop_
_entity_poly.entity_id
_entity_poly.type
_entity_poly.pdbx_seq_one_letter_code
_entity_poly.pdbx_strand_id
1 'polypeptide(L)'
;MSFLRHIASLPFVAALPLLVGCGPSQAQIDPKNVVNVSVRPASGQMLFCPGDAFQVELVAKLKDGSSCSNVDPNKGCMGQKDTVISSEMVRIQGSSGAVGGGNFIWMPDRDVLKTADTGMGLRGWLESATSGKSMEGEAQLKPVYDCQMEQKIRGGKGREGEPGAPGPELTVAITTLSTPFFPDAALVRIDWPGNRFYMISPSADKPVRITSIGGEGGHGREGAPGIQGKDGKDATEDCAEGTNGTDGTEGGPGGRGGDGGPGGLIKVILDDANPDKLKGRLLLESVGGPGGDRGPGGKGGFGGKGGKGGPLKAGDATCKPKDGKNGQLGRRGPSGDAGRQGPSGPAPVFEMGQRKVMFANEISSIQRIEAGKGK
;
A
#
# COMPACT_ATOMS: atom_id res chain seq x y z
N MET A 1 13.66 -67.42 13.44
CA MET A 1 13.59 -67.52 11.96
C MET A 1 13.01 -66.21 11.45
N SER A 2 13.61 -65.64 10.39
CA SER A 2 13.01 -64.61 9.51
C SER A 2 12.86 -63.19 10.08
N PHE A 3 13.26 -62.09 9.43
CA PHE A 3 14.20 -61.81 8.33
C PHE A 3 14.50 -60.30 8.45
N LEU A 4 15.78 -59.91 8.48
CA LEU A 4 16.22 -58.51 8.43
C LEU A 4 15.85 -57.88 7.08
N ARG A 5 15.38 -56.63 7.08
CA ARG A 5 15.50 -55.70 5.96
C ARG A 5 16.02 -54.34 6.47
N HIS A 6 17.30 -54.08 6.23
CA HIS A 6 17.90 -52.76 6.34
C HIS A 6 17.75 -52.05 4.99
N ILE A 7 17.03 -50.93 4.96
CA ILE A 7 16.95 -50.03 3.81
C ILE A 7 17.94 -48.90 4.08
N ALA A 8 19.03 -48.88 3.30
CA ALA A 8 20.00 -47.79 3.30
C ALA A 8 19.41 -46.59 2.54
N SER A 9 19.13 -45.50 3.26
CA SER A 9 18.76 -44.20 2.69
C SER A 9 20.02 -43.39 2.37
N LEU A 10 20.32 -43.26 1.07
CA LEU A 10 21.35 -42.36 0.56
C LEU A 10 20.86 -40.90 0.63
N PRO A 11 21.64 -39.94 1.16
CA PRO A 11 21.32 -38.53 1.07
C PRO A 11 21.56 -38.04 -0.37
N PHE A 12 20.47 -37.76 -1.10
CA PHE A 12 20.52 -37.01 -2.35
C PHE A 12 20.89 -35.56 -2.03
N VAL A 13 22.18 -35.22 -2.13
CA VAL A 13 22.63 -33.82 -2.15
C VAL A 13 22.30 -33.26 -3.53
N ALA A 14 21.13 -32.64 -3.66
CA ALA A 14 20.79 -31.87 -4.84
C ALA A 14 21.68 -30.62 -4.87
N ALA A 15 22.69 -30.63 -5.74
CA ALA A 15 23.48 -29.46 -6.08
C ALA A 15 22.55 -28.45 -6.78
N LEU A 16 22.04 -27.49 -6.02
CA LEU A 16 21.34 -26.33 -6.58
C LEU A 16 22.37 -25.52 -7.37
N PRO A 17 22.16 -25.28 -8.68
CA PRO A 17 23.01 -24.37 -9.43
C PRO A 17 22.91 -23.00 -8.76
N LEU A 18 24.06 -22.50 -8.28
CA LEU A 18 24.20 -21.11 -7.87
C LEU A 18 23.88 -20.26 -9.10
N LEU A 19 22.66 -19.73 -9.16
CA LEU A 19 22.29 -18.66 -10.07
C LEU A 19 23.21 -17.49 -9.73
N VAL A 20 24.29 -17.35 -10.50
CA VAL A 20 25.13 -16.16 -10.47
C VAL A 20 24.19 -15.02 -10.81
N GLY A 21 23.80 -14.26 -9.78
CA GLY A 21 22.85 -13.17 -9.93
C GLY A 21 23.39 -12.20 -10.96
N CYS A 22 22.67 -12.02 -12.08
CA CYS A 22 23.01 -11.12 -13.17
C CYS A 22 22.86 -9.64 -12.75
N GLY A 23 23.62 -9.23 -11.74
CA GLY A 23 23.80 -7.83 -11.38
C GLY A 23 25.05 -7.26 -12.04
N PRO A 24 25.12 -5.93 -12.25
CA PRO A 24 26.30 -5.30 -12.80
C PRO A 24 27.53 -5.59 -11.94
N SER A 25 28.67 -5.72 -12.59
CA SER A 25 29.96 -5.86 -11.90
C SER A 25 30.25 -4.59 -11.06
N GLN A 26 31.01 -4.75 -9.98
CA GLN A 26 31.38 -3.64 -9.10
C GLN A 26 32.85 -3.24 -9.27
N ALA A 27 33.09 -1.94 -9.45
CA ALA A 27 34.40 -1.34 -9.57
C ALA A 27 34.85 -0.71 -8.25
N GLN A 28 36.09 -1.03 -7.86
CA GLN A 28 36.82 -0.33 -6.79
C GLN A 28 37.62 0.82 -7.42
N ILE A 29 37.42 2.04 -6.95
CA ILE A 29 38.07 3.25 -7.49
C ILE A 29 38.96 3.85 -6.41
N ASP A 30 40.24 4.10 -6.68
CA ASP A 30 41.04 4.91 -5.76
C ASP A 30 40.47 6.34 -5.70
N PRO A 31 39.94 6.81 -4.54
CA PRO A 31 39.40 8.16 -4.38
C PRO A 31 40.38 9.27 -4.76
N LYS A 32 41.71 9.03 -4.71
CA LYS A 32 42.74 9.99 -5.14
C LYS A 32 42.81 10.19 -6.66
N ASN A 33 42.21 9.29 -7.43
CA ASN A 33 42.12 9.39 -8.88
C ASN A 33 40.84 10.10 -9.36
N VAL A 34 39.95 10.48 -8.45
CA VAL A 34 38.74 11.24 -8.76
C VAL A 34 39.09 12.73 -8.91
N VAL A 35 38.75 13.31 -10.06
CA VAL A 35 38.97 14.74 -10.37
C VAL A 35 37.69 15.56 -10.39
N ASN A 36 36.53 14.89 -10.38
CA ASN A 36 35.23 15.54 -10.21
C ASN A 36 34.21 14.54 -9.66
N VAL A 37 33.31 15.01 -8.80
CA VAL A 37 32.14 14.25 -8.35
C VAL A 37 30.89 15.07 -8.63
N SER A 38 29.87 14.46 -9.21
CA SER A 38 28.53 15.03 -9.30
C SER A 38 27.52 14.10 -8.62
N VAL A 39 26.67 14.66 -7.77
CA VAL A 39 25.56 13.95 -7.12
C VAL A 39 24.25 14.52 -7.61
N ARG A 40 23.28 13.67 -7.97
CA ARG A 40 21.98 14.11 -8.53
C ARG A 40 20.95 12.98 -8.48
N PRO A 41 19.66 13.26 -8.68
CA PRO A 41 18.69 12.20 -8.97
C PRO A 41 19.08 11.43 -10.24
N ALA A 42 18.88 10.11 -10.24
CA ALA A 42 19.18 9.25 -11.38
C ALA A 42 18.35 9.60 -12.64
N SER A 43 17.21 10.28 -12.46
CA SER A 43 16.43 10.86 -13.56
C SER A 43 17.15 12.00 -14.31
N GLY A 44 18.23 12.55 -13.73
CA GLY A 44 18.95 13.70 -14.25
C GLY A 44 18.26 15.05 -14.00
N GLN A 45 17.02 15.06 -13.49
CA GLN A 45 16.29 16.28 -13.16
C GLN A 45 16.67 16.75 -11.76
N MET A 46 16.99 18.03 -11.60
CA MET A 46 17.33 18.64 -10.30
C MET A 46 16.08 19.01 -9.49
N LEU A 47 15.15 18.07 -9.42
CA LEU A 47 13.82 18.19 -8.83
C LEU A 47 13.59 17.03 -7.86
N PHE A 48 12.78 17.26 -6.84
CA PHE A 48 12.31 16.19 -5.96
C PHE A 48 10.87 16.46 -5.51
N CYS A 49 10.18 15.38 -5.15
CA CYS A 49 8.88 15.45 -4.51
C CYS A 49 9.05 15.13 -3.01
N PRO A 50 8.59 15.99 -2.08
CA PRO A 50 8.67 15.71 -0.65
C PRO A 50 8.02 14.36 -0.31
N GLY A 51 8.67 13.50 0.48
CA GLY A 51 8.15 12.19 0.86
C GLY A 51 8.10 11.11 -0.23
N ASP A 52 8.43 11.43 -1.49
CA ASP A 52 8.54 10.42 -2.57
C ASP A 52 10.00 10.00 -2.74
N ALA A 53 10.21 8.69 -2.76
CA ALA A 53 11.54 8.12 -2.95
C ALA A 53 12.09 8.39 -4.35
N PHE A 54 13.39 8.66 -4.44
CA PHE A 54 14.10 8.69 -5.71
C PHE A 54 15.51 8.11 -5.58
N GLN A 55 16.03 7.53 -6.66
CA GLN A 55 17.39 7.00 -6.67
C GLN A 55 18.41 8.13 -6.88
N VAL A 56 19.49 8.14 -6.09
CA VAL A 56 20.58 9.11 -6.21
C VAL A 56 21.74 8.51 -6.99
N GLU A 57 22.13 9.20 -8.06
CA GLU A 57 23.32 8.93 -8.84
C GLU A 57 24.49 9.80 -8.34
N LEU A 58 25.58 9.14 -7.97
CA LEU A 58 26.91 9.72 -7.86
C LEU A 58 27.71 9.32 -9.10
N VAL A 59 28.23 10.32 -9.80
CA VAL A 59 29.13 10.15 -10.96
C VAL A 59 30.51 10.67 -10.59
N ALA A 60 31.51 9.80 -10.67
CA ALA A 60 32.91 10.15 -10.46
C ALA A 60 33.63 10.24 -11.80
N LYS A 61 34.26 11.39 -12.10
CA LYS A 61 35.17 11.53 -13.24
C LYS A 61 36.59 11.27 -12.76
N LEU A 62 37.32 10.42 -13.47
CA LEU A 62 38.67 10.01 -13.09
C LEU A 62 39.74 10.80 -13.88
N LYS A 63 40.99 10.75 -13.41
CA LYS A 63 42.15 11.42 -14.05
C LYS A 63 42.39 10.97 -15.50
N ASP A 64 42.02 9.74 -15.85
CA ASP A 64 42.13 9.19 -17.21
C ASP A 64 41.03 9.68 -18.15
N GLY A 65 40.10 10.52 -17.65
CA GLY A 65 38.97 11.07 -18.39
C GLY A 65 37.72 10.19 -18.39
N SER A 66 37.81 8.94 -17.91
CA SER A 66 36.65 8.06 -17.77
C SER A 66 35.69 8.56 -16.69
N SER A 67 34.44 8.10 -16.76
CA SER A 67 33.41 8.40 -15.76
C SER A 67 32.80 7.10 -15.25
N CYS A 68 32.51 7.05 -13.96
CA CYS A 68 31.88 5.92 -13.30
C CYS A 68 30.58 6.36 -12.64
N SER A 69 29.52 5.56 -12.75
CA SER A 69 28.25 5.77 -12.05
C SER A 69 28.05 4.69 -10.98
N ASN A 70 27.45 5.04 -9.85
CA ASN A 70 27.03 4.06 -8.84
C ASN A 70 25.74 3.31 -9.20
N VAL A 71 24.94 3.81 -10.16
CA VAL A 71 23.62 3.24 -10.49
C VAL A 71 23.37 3.03 -11.98
N ASP A 72 24.08 3.71 -12.88
CA ASP A 72 23.90 3.57 -14.33
C ASP A 72 24.98 2.66 -14.96
N PRO A 73 24.67 1.37 -15.22
CA PRO A 73 25.62 0.44 -15.85
C PRO A 73 25.97 0.80 -17.30
N ASN A 74 25.15 1.61 -17.98
CA ASN A 74 25.41 2.01 -19.37
C ASN A 74 26.52 3.06 -19.46
N LYS A 75 26.67 3.90 -18.43
CA LYS A 75 27.82 4.81 -18.33
C LYS A 75 29.13 4.02 -18.12
N GLY A 76 29.02 2.82 -17.56
CA GLY A 76 30.15 1.94 -17.27
C GLY A 76 31.07 2.51 -16.20
N CYS A 77 32.22 1.87 -16.01
CA CYS A 77 33.30 2.38 -15.17
C CYS A 77 34.66 1.89 -15.66
N MET A 78 35.66 2.77 -15.71
CA MET A 78 37.03 2.45 -16.17
C MET A 78 37.07 1.73 -17.54
N GLY A 79 36.20 2.14 -18.46
CA GLY A 79 36.09 1.56 -19.80
C GLY A 79 35.37 0.20 -19.86
N GLN A 80 34.88 -0.33 -18.74
CA GLN A 80 34.09 -1.55 -18.67
C GLN A 80 32.59 -1.22 -18.71
N LYS A 81 31.87 -1.89 -19.61
CA LYS A 81 30.40 -1.83 -19.69
C LYS A 81 29.80 -2.71 -18.60
N ASP A 82 28.60 -2.37 -18.14
CA ASP A 82 27.90 -3.13 -17.10
C ASP A 82 28.71 -3.23 -15.78
N THR A 83 29.43 -2.15 -15.50
CA THR A 83 30.24 -1.98 -14.29
C THR A 83 29.85 -0.68 -13.60
N VAL A 84 29.51 -0.77 -12.32
CA VAL A 84 29.14 0.38 -11.48
C VAL A 84 30.11 0.55 -10.31
N ILE A 85 30.17 1.74 -9.73
CA ILE A 85 30.96 2.00 -8.51
C ILE A 85 30.48 1.07 -7.40
N SER A 86 31.43 0.43 -6.71
CA SER A 86 31.10 -0.43 -5.58
C SER A 86 30.34 0.34 -4.49
N SER A 87 29.26 -0.27 -3.99
CA SER A 87 28.33 0.44 -3.12
C SER A 87 28.91 0.80 -1.75
N GLU A 88 29.89 0.03 -1.29
CA GLU A 88 30.63 0.25 -0.05
C GLU A 88 31.54 1.50 -0.09
N MET A 89 31.85 2.00 -1.29
CA MET A 89 32.66 3.21 -1.46
C MET A 89 31.85 4.50 -1.48
N VAL A 90 30.56 4.41 -1.83
CA VAL A 90 29.75 5.59 -2.08
C VAL A 90 29.22 6.12 -0.76
N ARG A 91 29.39 7.43 -0.55
CA ARG A 91 28.81 8.16 0.57
C ARG A 91 27.93 9.27 0.02
N ILE A 92 26.70 9.33 0.49
CA ILE A 92 25.72 10.34 0.10
C ILE A 92 25.08 10.89 1.37
N GLN A 93 24.95 12.20 1.43
CA GLN A 93 24.23 12.93 2.47
C GLN A 93 23.20 13.87 1.83
N GLY A 94 22.14 14.16 2.55
CA GLY A 94 21.11 15.10 2.15
C GLY A 94 20.71 16.00 3.31
N SER A 95 20.28 17.22 3.01
CA SER A 95 19.83 18.19 4.02
C SER A 95 18.45 17.85 4.61
N SER A 96 17.69 16.97 3.96
CA SER A 96 16.36 16.53 4.37
C SER A 96 16.13 15.08 3.96
N GLY A 97 15.45 14.32 4.82
CA GLY A 97 15.18 12.90 4.62
C GLY A 97 16.31 11.97 5.01
N ALA A 98 16.24 10.73 4.55
CA ALA A 98 17.21 9.68 4.83
C ALA A 98 17.33 8.69 3.66
N VAL A 99 18.37 7.85 3.68
CA VAL A 99 18.53 6.75 2.71
C VAL A 99 17.56 5.62 3.05
N GLY A 100 16.63 5.32 2.14
CA GLY A 100 15.51 4.38 2.30
C GLY A 100 15.83 2.91 1.95
N GLY A 101 16.95 2.38 2.44
CA GLY A 101 17.42 1.02 2.13
C GLY A 101 18.58 0.97 1.12
N GLY A 102 19.11 -0.22 0.85
CA GLY A 102 20.18 -0.42 -0.15
C GLY A 102 19.80 0.10 -1.54
N ASN A 103 20.78 0.38 -2.40
CA ASN A 103 20.64 0.93 -3.77
C ASN A 103 20.47 2.47 -3.90
N PHE A 104 20.95 3.24 -2.92
CA PHE A 104 21.01 4.71 -3.00
C PHE A 104 19.65 5.38 -3.22
N ILE A 105 18.58 4.75 -2.71
CA ILE A 105 17.24 5.33 -2.72
C ILE A 105 17.19 6.36 -1.58
N TRP A 106 16.92 7.60 -1.91
CA TRP A 106 16.71 8.66 -0.94
C TRP A 106 15.22 8.90 -0.73
N MET A 107 14.81 9.05 0.52
CA MET A 107 13.46 9.36 0.94
C MET A 107 13.45 10.74 1.61
N PRO A 108 13.11 11.83 0.90
CA PRO A 108 12.99 13.17 1.46
C PRO A 108 12.01 13.23 2.62
N ASP A 109 12.15 14.21 3.53
CA ASP A 109 11.10 14.43 4.52
C ASP A 109 9.77 14.73 3.84
N ARG A 110 8.69 14.15 4.37
CA ARG A 110 7.33 14.41 3.91
C ARG A 110 6.82 15.79 4.34
N ASP A 111 7.40 16.37 5.39
CA ASP A 111 7.03 17.70 5.87
C ASP A 111 7.58 18.77 4.93
N VAL A 112 6.69 19.35 4.13
CA VAL A 112 7.00 20.38 3.14
C VAL A 112 7.64 21.63 3.75
N LEU A 113 7.42 21.92 5.04
CA LEU A 113 8.00 23.09 5.70
C LEU A 113 9.51 22.98 5.95
N LYS A 114 10.06 21.76 5.96
CA LYS A 114 11.49 21.52 6.15
C LYS A 114 12.33 21.91 4.93
N THR A 115 11.74 21.94 3.75
CA THR A 115 12.44 22.17 2.48
C THR A 115 11.87 23.34 1.67
N ALA A 116 10.80 23.98 2.13
CA ALA A 116 10.18 25.10 1.42
C ALA A 116 11.08 26.34 1.30
N ASP A 117 12.02 26.54 2.22
CA ASP A 117 12.93 27.70 2.22
C ASP A 117 14.19 27.49 1.37
N THR A 118 14.72 26.28 1.33
CA THR A 118 16.04 26.01 0.76
C THR A 118 16.01 24.95 -0.34
N GLY A 119 14.96 24.13 -0.40
CA GLY A 119 14.90 22.93 -1.22
C GLY A 119 15.60 21.77 -0.52
N MET A 120 16.23 20.89 -1.29
CA MET A 120 17.00 19.78 -0.74
C MET A 120 18.43 19.81 -1.30
N GLY A 121 19.41 19.94 -0.40
CA GLY A 121 20.81 19.79 -0.73
C GLY A 121 21.22 18.32 -0.72
N LEU A 122 21.98 17.90 -1.72
CA LEU A 122 22.66 16.61 -1.79
C LEU A 122 24.16 16.83 -1.79
N ARG A 123 24.88 15.94 -1.11
CA ARG A 123 26.33 15.88 -1.14
C ARG A 123 26.78 14.43 -1.31
N GLY A 124 27.84 14.22 -2.08
CA GLY A 124 28.34 12.88 -2.36
C GLY A 124 29.85 12.84 -2.56
N TRP A 125 30.48 11.74 -2.14
CA TRP A 125 31.90 11.47 -2.36
C TRP A 125 32.17 9.96 -2.39
N LEU A 126 33.35 9.59 -2.86
CA LEU A 126 33.88 8.24 -2.71
C LEU A 126 34.80 8.17 -1.49
N GLU A 127 34.69 7.09 -0.74
CA GLU A 127 35.51 6.84 0.45
C GLU A 127 35.99 5.39 0.45
N SER A 128 37.27 5.20 0.74
CA SER A 128 37.88 3.88 0.90
C SER A 128 38.77 3.85 2.14
N ALA A 129 38.78 2.70 2.82
CA ALA A 129 39.57 2.49 4.03
C ALA A 129 41.08 2.72 3.82
N THR A 130 41.60 2.49 2.61
CA THR A 130 43.04 2.55 2.32
C THR A 130 43.50 3.89 1.76
N SER A 131 42.60 4.64 1.12
CA SER A 131 42.94 5.79 0.29
C SER A 131 42.23 7.09 0.70
N GLY A 132 41.30 7.00 1.65
CA GLY A 132 40.61 8.16 2.24
C GLY A 132 39.39 8.59 1.44
N LYS A 133 39.07 9.89 1.49
CA LYS A 133 37.91 10.53 0.87
C LYS A 133 38.31 11.26 -0.42
N SER A 134 37.51 11.14 -1.47
CA SER A 134 37.63 11.94 -2.71
C SER A 134 37.18 13.39 -2.46
N MET A 135 37.28 14.25 -3.47
CA MET A 135 36.52 15.50 -3.45
C MET A 135 35.01 15.25 -3.35
N GLU A 136 34.29 16.25 -2.88
CA GLU A 136 32.84 16.22 -2.66
C GLU A 136 32.12 16.93 -3.80
N GLY A 137 31.05 16.29 -4.30
CA GLY A 137 30.11 16.91 -5.22
C GLY A 137 28.87 17.35 -4.46
N GLU A 138 28.31 18.50 -4.83
CA GLU A 138 27.09 19.05 -4.23
C GLU A 138 26.03 19.34 -5.29
N ALA A 139 24.77 19.28 -4.88
CA ALA A 139 23.62 19.59 -5.72
C ALA A 139 22.49 20.19 -4.89
N GLN A 140 21.82 21.20 -5.44
CA GLN A 140 20.59 21.74 -4.86
C GLN A 140 19.39 21.33 -5.71
N LEU A 141 18.41 20.70 -5.08
CA LEU A 141 17.18 20.24 -5.72
C LEU A 141 16.03 21.17 -5.37
N LYS A 142 15.24 21.52 -6.40
CA LYS A 142 14.01 22.30 -6.24
C LYS A 142 12.84 21.36 -5.89
N PRO A 143 12.00 21.70 -4.89
CA PRO A 143 10.81 20.93 -4.59
C PRO A 143 9.77 21.08 -5.71
N VAL A 144 9.06 19.99 -5.99
CA VAL A 144 7.87 19.95 -6.85
C VAL A 144 6.71 19.55 -5.97
N TYR A 145 5.74 20.44 -5.75
CA TYR A 145 4.59 20.16 -4.89
C TYR A 145 3.42 19.52 -5.64
N ASP A 146 3.41 19.58 -6.98
CA ASP A 146 2.38 19.00 -7.85
C ASP A 146 2.19 17.49 -7.66
N CYS A 147 3.22 16.78 -7.18
CA CYS A 147 3.15 15.35 -6.87
C CYS A 147 2.32 15.03 -5.63
N GLN A 148 2.05 16.01 -4.77
CA GLN A 148 1.30 15.86 -3.52
C GLN A 148 0.07 16.77 -3.53
N MET A 149 -0.72 16.74 -4.61
CA MET A 149 -1.91 17.59 -4.73
C MET A 149 -3.20 16.88 -4.30
N GLU A 150 -3.14 15.65 -3.83
CA GLU A 150 -4.31 14.88 -3.40
C GLU A 150 -4.09 14.25 -2.02
N GLN A 151 -5.08 14.38 -1.13
CA GLN A 151 -5.16 13.63 0.12
C GLN A 151 -6.54 13.00 0.28
N LYS A 152 -6.55 11.69 0.51
CA LYS A 152 -7.76 10.90 0.77
C LYS A 152 -7.67 10.34 2.17
N ILE A 153 -8.58 10.74 3.04
CA ILE A 153 -8.60 10.35 4.45
C ILE A 153 -9.89 9.55 4.68
N ARG A 154 -9.76 8.29 5.10
CA ARG A 154 -10.87 7.34 5.17
C ARG A 154 -11.24 6.99 6.61
N GLY A 155 -12.55 6.82 6.85
CA GLY A 155 -13.08 6.19 8.05
C GLY A 155 -12.67 4.71 8.19
N GLY A 156 -12.82 4.17 9.40
CA GLY A 156 -12.56 2.76 9.67
C GLY A 156 -13.49 1.81 8.91
N LYS A 157 -12.96 0.66 8.48
CA LYS A 157 -13.75 -0.41 7.85
C LYS A 157 -14.68 -1.08 8.87
N GLY A 158 -15.90 -1.40 8.44
CA GLY A 158 -16.86 -2.18 9.22
C GLY A 158 -16.42 -3.63 9.40
N ARG A 159 -16.81 -4.24 10.52
CA ARG A 159 -16.66 -5.69 10.72
C ARG A 159 -17.70 -6.44 9.89
N GLU A 160 -17.61 -7.77 9.87
CA GLU A 160 -18.52 -8.64 9.13
C GLU A 160 -20.00 -8.25 9.30
N GLY A 161 -20.65 -7.85 8.20
CA GLY A 161 -22.03 -7.36 8.13
C GLY A 161 -22.29 -5.98 8.77
N GLU A 162 -21.31 -5.37 9.43
CA GLU A 162 -21.41 -4.07 10.07
C GLU A 162 -21.11 -2.92 9.09
N PRO A 163 -21.74 -1.75 9.25
CA PRO A 163 -21.46 -0.61 8.40
C PRO A 163 -20.06 -0.06 8.60
N GLY A 164 -19.54 0.64 7.59
CA GLY A 164 -18.31 1.41 7.69
C GLY A 164 -18.47 2.60 8.63
N ALA A 165 -17.37 3.01 9.28
CA ALA A 165 -17.38 4.20 10.13
C ALA A 165 -17.52 5.49 9.28
N PRO A 166 -18.03 6.59 9.84
CA PRO A 166 -18.03 7.89 9.16
C PRO A 166 -16.63 8.30 8.69
N GLY A 167 -16.58 9.07 7.62
CA GLY A 167 -15.37 9.78 7.21
C GLY A 167 -14.94 10.74 8.32
N PRO A 168 -13.63 10.95 8.51
CA PRO A 168 -13.15 11.80 9.58
C PRO A 168 -13.58 13.24 9.37
N GLU A 169 -13.82 13.94 10.47
CA GLU A 169 -13.96 15.38 10.46
C GLU A 169 -12.59 16.01 10.22
N LEU A 170 -12.52 16.89 9.21
CA LEU A 170 -11.31 17.56 8.80
C LEU A 170 -11.40 19.04 9.14
N THR A 171 -10.33 19.60 9.72
CA THR A 171 -10.12 21.04 9.78
C THR A 171 -8.98 21.41 8.82
N VAL A 172 -9.29 22.21 7.81
CA VAL A 172 -8.36 22.67 6.78
C VAL A 172 -8.08 24.15 7.00
N ALA A 173 -6.87 24.50 7.43
CA ALA A 173 -6.43 25.89 7.51
C ALA A 173 -5.57 26.23 6.28
N ILE A 174 -5.82 27.38 5.66
CA ILE A 174 -5.08 27.81 4.49
C ILE A 174 -4.65 29.28 4.61
N THR A 175 -3.38 29.55 4.28
CA THR A 175 -2.80 30.89 4.24
C THR A 175 -1.89 31.04 3.03
N THR A 176 -1.66 32.27 2.58
CA THR A 176 -0.64 32.55 1.56
C THR A 176 0.73 32.19 2.09
N LEU A 177 1.63 31.71 1.23
CA LEU A 177 3.02 31.44 1.56
C LEU A 177 3.88 31.84 0.36
N SER A 178 4.88 32.69 0.56
CA SER A 178 5.85 32.98 -0.48
C SER A 178 7.12 32.19 -0.22
N THR A 179 7.49 31.30 -1.13
CA THR A 179 8.78 30.58 -1.07
C THR A 179 9.75 31.14 -2.12
N PRO A 180 11.06 30.84 -2.04
CA PRO A 180 12.00 31.19 -3.13
C PRO A 180 11.67 30.53 -4.47
N PHE A 181 10.93 29.41 -4.42
CA PHE A 181 10.58 28.60 -5.59
C PHE A 181 9.21 28.93 -6.19
N PHE A 182 8.30 29.43 -5.35
CA PHE A 182 6.89 29.69 -5.65
C PHE A 182 6.44 30.95 -4.88
N PRO A 183 6.49 32.13 -5.50
CA PRO A 183 6.21 33.40 -4.82
C PRO A 183 4.72 33.63 -4.51
N ASP A 184 3.84 32.86 -5.15
CA ASP A 184 2.38 32.90 -4.98
C ASP A 184 1.85 31.53 -4.55
N ALA A 185 2.52 30.88 -3.60
CA ALA A 185 2.06 29.62 -3.04
C ALA A 185 1.04 29.84 -1.90
N ALA A 186 0.37 28.76 -1.51
CA ALA A 186 -0.45 28.72 -0.31
C ALA A 186 -0.05 27.50 0.54
N LEU A 187 0.08 27.71 1.85
CA LEU A 187 0.27 26.64 2.82
C LEU A 187 -1.10 26.13 3.26
N VAL A 188 -1.30 24.83 3.13
CA VAL A 188 -2.50 24.12 3.57
C VAL A 188 -2.12 23.21 4.72
N ARG A 189 -2.78 23.37 5.87
CA ARG A 189 -2.71 22.44 6.99
C ARG A 189 -4.02 21.68 7.08
N ILE A 190 -3.93 20.37 7.25
CA ILE A 190 -5.05 19.47 7.43
C ILE A 190 -4.92 18.80 8.79
N ASP A 191 -5.90 19.02 9.66
CA ASP A 191 -6.00 18.40 10.97
C ASP A 191 -7.16 17.40 10.99
N TRP A 192 -6.94 16.23 11.60
CA TRP A 192 -7.96 15.23 11.91
C TRP A 192 -7.56 14.48 13.19
N PRO A 193 -8.42 13.64 13.80
CA PRO A 193 -8.13 13.04 15.10
C PRO A 193 -6.75 12.37 15.17
N GLY A 194 -5.88 12.90 16.05
CA GLY A 194 -4.52 12.39 16.31
C GLY A 194 -3.47 12.69 15.24
N ASN A 195 -3.80 13.47 14.20
CA ASN A 195 -2.94 13.62 13.03
C ASN A 195 -2.97 15.04 12.46
N ARG A 196 -1.87 15.41 11.80
CA ARG A 196 -1.69 16.68 11.11
C ARG A 196 -0.85 16.48 9.86
N PHE A 197 -1.21 17.17 8.79
CA PHE A 197 -0.48 17.13 7.53
C PHE A 197 -0.37 18.52 6.90
N TYR A 198 0.73 18.75 6.16
CA TYR A 198 0.98 20.01 5.45
C TYR A 198 1.17 19.78 3.97
N MET A 199 0.63 20.68 3.16
CA MET A 199 0.74 20.70 1.72
C MET A 199 0.99 22.13 1.24
N ILE A 200 1.63 22.28 0.08
CA ILE A 200 1.80 23.57 -0.56
C ILE A 200 1.07 23.54 -1.90
N SER A 201 0.09 24.42 -2.09
CA SER A 201 -0.46 24.72 -3.42
C SER A 201 0.48 25.73 -4.10
N PRO A 202 1.20 25.36 -5.17
CA PRO A 202 2.23 26.23 -5.74
C PRO A 202 1.67 27.44 -6.50
N SER A 203 0.43 27.36 -6.96
CA SER A 203 -0.26 28.39 -7.74
C SER A 203 -1.80 28.20 -7.72
N ALA A 204 -2.57 29.22 -8.08
CA ALA A 204 -4.03 29.20 -8.01
C ALA A 204 -4.69 28.22 -9.00
N ASP A 205 -4.04 27.94 -10.13
CA ASP A 205 -4.44 26.94 -11.13
C ASP A 205 -4.14 25.50 -10.71
N LYS A 206 -3.45 25.33 -9.58
CA LYS A 206 -3.08 24.02 -9.02
C LYS A 206 -3.71 23.86 -7.63
N PRO A 207 -5.01 23.53 -7.57
CA PRO A 207 -5.69 23.31 -6.31
C PRO A 207 -5.27 22.00 -5.64
N VAL A 208 -5.21 22.03 -4.31
CA VAL A 208 -5.06 20.82 -3.49
C VAL A 208 -6.43 20.16 -3.33
N ARG A 209 -6.52 18.88 -3.67
CA ARG A 209 -7.69 18.03 -3.48
C ARG A 209 -7.65 17.33 -2.12
N ILE A 210 -8.70 17.51 -1.33
CA ILE A 210 -8.85 16.88 -0.02
C ILE A 210 -10.20 16.17 0.02
N THR A 211 -10.17 14.86 0.25
CA THR A 211 -11.38 14.04 0.30
C THR A 211 -11.50 13.37 1.67
N SER A 212 -12.61 13.63 2.37
CA SER A 212 -13.02 12.83 3.53
C SER A 212 -13.95 11.71 3.05
N ILE A 213 -13.54 10.46 3.27
CA ILE A 213 -14.22 9.28 2.73
C ILE A 213 -14.77 8.44 3.89
N GLY A 214 -16.03 8.04 3.80
CA GLY A 214 -16.60 7.03 4.69
C GLY A 214 -15.85 5.70 4.64
N GLY A 215 -15.89 4.96 5.74
CA GLY A 215 -15.36 3.61 5.84
C GLY A 215 -16.07 2.64 4.89
N GLU A 216 -15.34 1.62 4.45
CA GLU A 216 -15.95 0.51 3.71
C GLU A 216 -16.84 -0.32 4.66
N GLY A 217 -18.02 -0.72 4.22
CA GLY A 217 -18.86 -1.67 4.96
C GLY A 217 -18.22 -3.06 5.02
N GLY A 218 -18.44 -3.81 6.09
CA GLY A 218 -17.84 -5.13 6.21
C GLY A 218 -18.54 -6.19 5.37
N HIS A 219 -17.81 -7.24 5.02
CA HIS A 219 -18.32 -8.35 4.21
C HIS A 219 -19.43 -9.09 4.94
N GLY A 220 -20.43 -9.59 4.22
CA GLY A 220 -21.47 -10.42 4.81
C GLY A 220 -20.95 -11.80 5.22
N ARG A 221 -21.54 -12.37 6.27
CA ARG A 221 -21.14 -13.68 6.80
C ARG A 221 -21.43 -14.83 5.84
N GLU A 222 -20.55 -15.83 5.76
CA GLU A 222 -20.87 -17.07 5.06
C GLU A 222 -21.99 -17.84 5.78
N GLY A 223 -22.96 -18.34 5.02
CA GLY A 223 -24.04 -19.16 5.57
C GLY A 223 -23.51 -20.48 6.14
N ALA A 224 -24.16 -20.96 7.20
CA ALA A 224 -23.76 -22.22 7.84
C ALA A 224 -23.86 -23.40 6.85
N PRO A 225 -22.91 -24.34 6.84
CA PRO A 225 -23.03 -25.53 6.00
C PRO A 225 -24.20 -26.41 6.47
N GLY A 226 -24.84 -27.08 5.51
CA GLY A 226 -25.83 -28.11 5.80
C GLY A 226 -25.18 -29.34 6.42
N ILE A 227 -25.96 -30.06 7.21
CA ILE A 227 -25.56 -31.28 7.90
C ILE A 227 -25.69 -32.46 6.94
N GLN A 228 -24.71 -33.36 6.95
CA GLN A 228 -24.77 -34.58 6.17
C GLN A 228 -25.91 -35.50 6.63
N GLY A 229 -26.61 -36.10 5.67
CA GLY A 229 -27.60 -37.13 5.91
C GLY A 229 -26.98 -38.40 6.49
N LYS A 230 -27.76 -39.14 7.27
CA LYS A 230 -27.32 -40.41 7.86
C LYS A 230 -27.39 -41.51 6.82
N ASP A 231 -26.38 -42.36 6.79
CA ASP A 231 -26.39 -43.55 5.95
C ASP A 231 -27.52 -44.50 6.41
N GLY A 232 -28.09 -45.21 5.44
CA GLY A 232 -29.01 -46.30 5.67
C GLY A 232 -28.31 -47.50 6.28
N LYS A 233 -29.09 -48.43 6.84
CA LYS A 233 -28.61 -49.66 7.42
C LYS A 233 -28.72 -50.78 6.39
N ASP A 234 -27.65 -51.54 6.24
CA ASP A 234 -27.67 -52.78 5.48
C ASP A 234 -28.63 -53.78 6.13
N ALA A 235 -29.32 -54.57 5.31
CA ALA A 235 -30.17 -55.64 5.79
C ALA A 235 -29.33 -56.82 6.30
N THR A 236 -29.65 -57.30 7.49
CA THR A 236 -28.96 -58.44 8.13
C THR A 236 -29.69 -59.78 7.95
N GLU A 237 -30.92 -59.75 7.45
CA GLU A 237 -31.76 -60.92 7.26
C GLU A 237 -31.88 -61.26 5.76
N ASP A 238 -32.02 -62.55 5.46
CA ASP A 238 -32.24 -63.03 4.09
C ASP A 238 -33.48 -62.37 3.50
N CYS A 239 -33.37 -61.90 2.26
CA CYS A 239 -34.44 -61.22 1.52
C CYS A 239 -34.94 -59.89 2.11
N ALA A 240 -34.30 -59.35 3.16
CA ALA A 240 -34.67 -58.04 3.68
C ALA A 240 -34.11 -56.90 2.81
N GLU A 241 -34.83 -55.79 2.72
CA GLU A 241 -34.37 -54.61 2.01
C GLU A 241 -33.43 -53.77 2.90
N GLY A 242 -32.40 -53.18 2.30
CA GLY A 242 -31.58 -52.19 2.98
C GLY A 242 -32.37 -50.90 3.18
N THR A 243 -32.11 -50.16 4.26
CA THR A 243 -32.83 -48.90 4.49
C THR A 243 -32.23 -47.78 3.64
N ASN A 244 -33.05 -46.81 3.25
CA ASN A 244 -32.55 -45.62 2.57
C ASN A 244 -31.61 -44.81 3.49
N GLY A 245 -30.65 -44.11 2.88
CA GLY A 245 -29.97 -43.00 3.55
C GLY A 245 -30.90 -41.79 3.64
N THR A 246 -30.67 -40.93 4.62
CA THR A 246 -31.44 -39.68 4.73
C THR A 246 -30.82 -38.61 3.86
N ASP A 247 -31.63 -37.66 3.41
CA ASP A 247 -31.14 -36.48 2.71
C ASP A 247 -30.24 -35.65 3.62
N GLY A 248 -29.29 -34.93 3.02
CA GLY A 248 -28.54 -33.91 3.74
C GLY A 248 -29.36 -32.62 3.86
N THR A 249 -29.12 -31.85 4.91
CA THR A 249 -29.87 -30.61 5.12
C THR A 249 -29.39 -29.52 4.18
N GLU A 250 -30.25 -28.56 3.88
CA GLU A 250 -29.85 -27.35 3.16
C GLU A 250 -28.81 -26.55 3.95
N GLY A 251 -27.98 -25.80 3.24
CA GLY A 251 -27.09 -24.83 3.85
C GLY A 251 -27.85 -23.56 4.25
N GLY A 252 -27.38 -22.89 5.29
CA GLY A 252 -27.93 -21.64 5.78
C GLY A 252 -27.71 -20.47 4.82
N PRO A 253 -28.52 -19.40 4.91
CA PRO A 253 -28.35 -18.20 4.10
C PRO A 253 -27.06 -17.46 4.46
N GLY A 254 -26.46 -16.81 3.47
CA GLY A 254 -25.37 -15.86 3.68
C GLY A 254 -25.88 -14.56 4.32
N GLY A 255 -25.05 -13.93 5.13
CA GLY A 255 -25.30 -12.63 5.72
C GLY A 255 -25.21 -11.50 4.69
N ARG A 256 -25.96 -10.42 4.93
CA ARG A 256 -25.85 -9.18 4.15
C ARG A 256 -24.51 -8.48 4.42
N GLY A 257 -23.92 -7.87 3.40
CA GLY A 257 -22.78 -6.96 3.55
C GLY A 257 -23.18 -5.65 4.20
N GLY A 258 -22.32 -5.10 5.05
CA GLY A 258 -22.54 -3.83 5.73
C GLY A 258 -22.56 -2.66 4.75
N ASP A 259 -23.35 -1.62 5.05
CA ASP A 259 -23.37 -0.40 4.23
C ASP A 259 -22.08 0.42 4.43
N GLY A 260 -21.68 1.20 3.43
CA GLY A 260 -20.56 2.11 3.58
C GLY A 260 -20.87 3.24 4.57
N GLY A 261 -19.84 3.73 5.27
CA GLY A 261 -19.98 4.86 6.17
C GLY A 261 -20.28 6.17 5.43
N PRO A 262 -20.90 7.16 6.07
CA PRO A 262 -21.11 8.48 5.45
C PRO A 262 -19.77 9.23 5.27
N GLY A 263 -19.70 10.19 4.36
CA GLY A 263 -18.57 11.13 4.27
C GLY A 263 -18.48 12.04 5.50
N GLY A 264 -17.28 12.54 5.81
CA GLY A 264 -17.02 13.39 6.99
C GLY A 264 -17.24 14.89 6.76
N LEU A 265 -17.39 15.65 7.83
CA LEU A 265 -17.43 17.12 7.77
C LEU A 265 -16.06 17.69 7.39
N ILE A 266 -16.05 18.71 6.53
CA ILE A 266 -14.84 19.47 6.21
C ILE A 266 -15.07 20.92 6.62
N LYS A 267 -14.35 21.37 7.65
CA LYS A 267 -14.29 22.77 8.07
C LYS A 267 -13.05 23.43 7.46
N VAL A 268 -13.24 24.57 6.83
CA VAL A 268 -12.17 25.33 6.17
C VAL A 268 -12.02 26.67 6.86
N ILE A 269 -10.80 27.03 7.21
CA ILE A 269 -10.46 28.33 7.79
C ILE A 269 -9.50 29.03 6.82
N LEU A 270 -9.99 30.10 6.18
CA LEU A 270 -9.18 30.93 5.29
C LEU A 270 -8.51 32.05 6.08
N ASP A 271 -7.29 32.39 5.68
CA ASP A 271 -6.61 33.58 6.19
C ASP A 271 -7.36 34.86 5.81
N ASP A 272 -7.78 35.60 6.85
CA ASP A 272 -8.56 36.83 6.71
C ASP A 272 -7.78 37.97 6.05
N ALA A 273 -6.45 37.91 6.03
CA ALA A 273 -5.60 38.92 5.43
C ALA A 273 -5.60 38.89 3.89
N ASN A 274 -5.77 37.72 3.27
CA ASN A 274 -5.67 37.55 1.81
C ASN A 274 -6.68 36.54 1.23
N PRO A 275 -7.98 36.62 1.57
CA PRO A 275 -8.96 35.58 1.20
C PRO A 275 -9.11 35.41 -0.32
N ASP A 276 -8.98 36.50 -1.09
CA ASP A 276 -9.11 36.46 -2.55
C ASP A 276 -8.00 35.63 -3.22
N LYS A 277 -6.77 35.65 -2.69
CA LYS A 277 -5.64 34.85 -3.22
C LYS A 277 -5.79 33.36 -2.95
N LEU A 278 -6.65 33.01 -1.99
CA LEU A 278 -6.89 31.63 -1.56
C LEU A 278 -8.09 31.00 -2.28
N LYS A 279 -8.88 31.80 -3.00
CA LYS A 279 -9.97 31.29 -3.84
C LYS A 279 -9.42 30.33 -4.89
N GLY A 280 -10.09 29.19 -5.05
CA GLY A 280 -9.71 28.16 -6.03
C GLY A 280 -8.50 27.32 -5.65
N ARG A 281 -7.88 27.51 -4.47
CA ARG A 281 -6.73 26.70 -4.03
C ARG A 281 -7.10 25.33 -3.47
N LEU A 282 -8.38 25.09 -3.17
CA LEU A 282 -8.87 23.88 -2.53
C LEU A 282 -10.00 23.25 -3.36
N LEU A 283 -9.91 21.94 -3.58
CA LEU A 283 -11.00 21.09 -4.06
C LEU A 283 -11.37 20.12 -2.95
N LEU A 284 -12.57 20.27 -2.39
CA LEU A 284 -12.98 19.58 -1.17
C LEU A 284 -14.13 18.65 -1.48
N GLU A 285 -14.01 17.39 -1.06
CA GLU A 285 -15.02 16.36 -1.33
C GLU A 285 -15.31 15.58 -0.05
N SER A 286 -16.59 15.39 0.24
CA SER A 286 -17.05 14.50 1.32
C SER A 286 -17.88 13.39 0.71
N VAL A 287 -17.32 12.18 0.68
CA VAL A 287 -17.89 11.06 -0.08
C VAL A 287 -18.15 9.88 0.85
N GLY A 288 -19.29 9.22 0.70
CA GLY A 288 -19.57 8.00 1.44
C GLY A 288 -18.69 6.83 1.00
N GLY A 289 -18.44 5.93 1.93
CA GLY A 289 -17.65 4.72 1.70
C GLY A 289 -18.40 3.71 0.82
N PRO A 290 -17.68 2.78 0.19
CA PRO A 290 -18.31 1.67 -0.51
C PRO A 290 -19.01 0.71 0.46
N GLY A 291 -20.10 0.08 0.02
CA GLY A 291 -20.73 -1.02 0.74
C GLY A 291 -19.89 -2.29 0.70
N GLY A 292 -20.06 -3.15 1.70
CA GLY A 292 -19.38 -4.43 1.79
C GLY A 292 -20.00 -5.50 0.89
N ASP A 293 -19.20 -6.48 0.50
CA ASP A 293 -19.67 -7.60 -0.32
C ASP A 293 -20.70 -8.46 0.42
N ARG A 294 -21.58 -9.12 -0.33
CA ARG A 294 -22.52 -10.10 0.22
C ARG A 294 -21.85 -11.36 0.74
N GLY A 295 -22.40 -11.94 1.81
CA GLY A 295 -22.00 -13.25 2.29
C GLY A 295 -22.49 -14.37 1.36
N PRO A 296 -21.65 -15.34 0.99
CA PRO A 296 -22.10 -16.50 0.23
C PRO A 296 -23.06 -17.36 1.07
N GLY A 297 -24.03 -17.99 0.43
CA GLY A 297 -24.87 -18.99 1.10
C GLY A 297 -24.10 -20.27 1.40
N GLY A 298 -24.43 -20.90 2.53
CA GLY A 298 -23.78 -22.10 3.01
C GLY A 298 -23.97 -23.27 2.05
N LYS A 299 -22.95 -24.10 1.90
CA LYS A 299 -23.04 -25.33 1.08
C LYS A 299 -24.08 -26.27 1.71
N GLY A 300 -24.90 -26.93 0.89
CA GLY A 300 -25.79 -27.96 1.41
C GLY A 300 -25.05 -29.24 1.83
N GLY A 301 -25.62 -29.97 2.78
CA GLY A 301 -25.05 -31.20 3.31
C GLY A 301 -25.25 -32.37 2.35
N PHE A 302 -24.26 -33.25 2.23
CA PHE A 302 -24.38 -34.43 1.39
C PHE A 302 -25.47 -35.39 1.90
N GLY A 303 -26.17 -36.09 1.01
CA GLY A 303 -27.09 -37.16 1.40
C GLY A 303 -26.34 -38.39 1.91
N GLY A 304 -26.97 -39.13 2.82
CA GLY A 304 -26.47 -40.40 3.32
C GLY A 304 -26.57 -41.50 2.26
N LYS A 305 -25.65 -42.45 2.27
CA LYS A 305 -25.70 -43.60 1.36
C LYS A 305 -26.84 -44.54 1.74
N GLY A 306 -27.46 -45.20 0.76
CA GLY A 306 -28.43 -46.26 1.02
C GLY A 306 -27.74 -47.53 1.54
N GLY A 307 -28.42 -48.24 2.45
CA GLY A 307 -27.96 -49.53 2.95
C GLY A 307 -28.19 -50.64 1.92
N LYS A 308 -27.33 -51.66 1.90
CA LYS A 308 -27.44 -52.80 0.98
C LYS A 308 -28.58 -53.73 1.35
N GLY A 309 -29.23 -54.32 0.35
CA GLY A 309 -30.17 -55.42 0.53
C GLY A 309 -29.50 -56.67 1.12
N GLY A 310 -30.29 -57.47 1.84
CA GLY A 310 -29.84 -58.71 2.46
C GLY A 310 -29.48 -59.77 1.41
N PRO A 311 -28.84 -60.87 1.81
CA PRO A 311 -28.53 -61.97 0.89
C PRO A 311 -29.80 -62.67 0.39
N LEU A 312 -29.69 -63.34 -0.77
CA LEU A 312 -30.78 -64.12 -1.33
C LEU A 312 -31.04 -65.37 -0.48
N LYS A 313 -32.30 -65.66 -0.16
CA LYS A 313 -32.68 -66.91 0.52
C LYS A 313 -32.56 -68.08 -0.44
N ALA A 314 -31.81 -69.10 -0.03
CA ALA A 314 -31.60 -70.30 -0.83
C ALA A 314 -32.94 -71.00 -1.12
N GLY A 315 -33.20 -71.27 -2.41
CA GLY A 315 -34.41 -71.94 -2.87
C GLY A 315 -35.62 -71.02 -3.14
N ASP A 316 -35.51 -69.71 -2.89
CA ASP A 316 -36.57 -68.75 -3.17
C ASP A 316 -36.18 -67.79 -4.30
N ALA A 317 -36.54 -68.15 -5.54
CA ALA A 317 -36.28 -67.32 -6.72
C ALA A 317 -37.11 -66.02 -6.78
N THR A 318 -38.09 -65.85 -5.88
CA THR A 318 -38.91 -64.63 -5.79
C THR A 318 -38.26 -63.56 -4.91
N CYS A 319 -37.29 -63.95 -4.09
CA CYS A 319 -36.48 -63.07 -3.26
C CYS A 319 -35.56 -62.18 -4.10
N LYS A 320 -35.82 -60.86 -4.11
CA LYS A 320 -35.00 -59.83 -4.77
C LYS A 320 -34.86 -58.61 -3.85
N PRO A 321 -34.07 -58.72 -2.77
CA PRO A 321 -33.88 -57.63 -1.83
C PRO A 321 -33.24 -56.45 -2.56
N LYS A 322 -33.72 -55.25 -2.25
CA LYS A 322 -33.26 -54.02 -2.87
C LYS A 322 -32.34 -53.29 -1.92
N ASP A 323 -31.33 -52.66 -2.50
CA ASP A 323 -30.57 -51.64 -1.81
C ASP A 323 -31.47 -50.43 -1.53
N GLY A 324 -31.27 -49.84 -0.37
CA GLY A 324 -31.79 -48.53 -0.04
C GLY A 324 -31.27 -47.48 -1.02
N LYS A 325 -32.05 -46.44 -1.22
CA LYS A 325 -31.67 -45.28 -2.03
C LYS A 325 -30.70 -44.39 -1.23
N ASN A 326 -29.76 -43.77 -1.94
CA ASN A 326 -28.99 -42.66 -1.38
C ASN A 326 -29.93 -41.47 -1.12
N GLY A 327 -29.69 -40.79 -0.01
CA GLY A 327 -30.26 -39.48 0.25
C GLY A 327 -29.76 -38.44 -0.74
N GLN A 328 -30.53 -37.39 -0.90
CA GLN A 328 -30.24 -36.27 -1.79
C GLN A 328 -29.24 -35.30 -1.14
N LEU A 329 -28.44 -34.62 -1.98
CA LEU A 329 -27.62 -33.48 -1.56
C LEU A 329 -28.54 -32.30 -1.21
N GLY A 330 -28.36 -31.75 -0.01
CA GLY A 330 -29.03 -30.53 0.41
C GLY A 330 -28.68 -29.36 -0.52
N ARG A 331 -29.60 -28.42 -0.68
CA ARG A 331 -29.37 -27.24 -1.52
C ARG A 331 -28.40 -26.28 -0.84
N ARG A 332 -27.65 -25.52 -1.64
CA ARG A 332 -26.89 -24.36 -1.14
C ARG A 332 -27.90 -23.31 -0.66
N GLY A 333 -27.63 -22.70 0.48
CA GLY A 333 -28.39 -21.55 0.94
C GLY A 333 -28.27 -20.36 -0.02
N PRO A 334 -29.21 -19.40 0.02
CA PRO A 334 -29.09 -18.18 -0.78
C PRO A 334 -27.92 -17.33 -0.29
N SER A 335 -27.27 -16.61 -1.21
CA SER A 335 -26.35 -15.53 -0.83
C SER A 335 -27.11 -14.38 -0.20
N GLY A 336 -26.45 -13.62 0.68
CA GLY A 336 -26.98 -12.38 1.20
C GLY A 336 -26.99 -11.26 0.15
N ASP A 337 -27.43 -10.08 0.57
CA ASP A 337 -27.36 -8.86 -0.24
C ASP A 337 -26.03 -8.13 -0.05
N ALA A 338 -25.61 -7.36 -1.05
CA ALA A 338 -24.48 -6.45 -0.90
C ALA A 338 -24.88 -5.24 -0.05
N GLY A 339 -23.88 -4.64 0.61
CA GLY A 339 -24.03 -3.34 1.26
C GLY A 339 -24.24 -2.22 0.24
N ARG A 340 -24.94 -1.17 0.67
CA ARG A 340 -25.12 0.05 -0.11
C ARG A 340 -23.92 0.97 0.09
N GLN A 341 -23.66 1.83 -0.90
CA GLN A 341 -22.74 2.94 -0.72
C GLN A 341 -23.26 3.88 0.38
N GLY A 342 -22.35 4.37 1.23
CA GLY A 342 -22.68 5.39 2.21
C GLY A 342 -23.05 6.72 1.53
N PRO A 343 -23.84 7.58 2.19
CA PRO A 343 -24.14 8.89 1.63
C PRO A 343 -22.91 9.80 1.67
N SER A 344 -22.85 10.75 0.73
CA SER A 344 -21.92 11.88 0.84
C SER A 344 -22.16 12.65 2.15
N GLY A 345 -21.10 13.21 2.72
CA GLY A 345 -21.22 14.04 3.91
C GLY A 345 -21.75 15.44 3.58
N PRO A 346 -21.87 16.31 4.59
CA PRO A 346 -22.34 17.68 4.39
C PRO A 346 -21.37 18.47 3.50
N ALA A 347 -21.88 19.55 2.90
CA ALA A 347 -21.05 20.49 2.17
C ALA A 347 -19.98 21.12 3.11
N PRO A 348 -18.78 21.44 2.60
CA PRO A 348 -17.75 22.09 3.40
C PRO A 348 -18.22 23.44 3.99
N VAL A 349 -17.83 23.69 5.23
CA VAL A 349 -18.13 24.96 5.94
C VAL A 349 -16.89 25.84 5.90
N PHE A 350 -17.06 27.11 5.53
CA PHE A 350 -15.97 28.08 5.40
C PHE A 350 -16.07 29.16 6.47
N GLU A 351 -14.95 29.43 7.12
CA GLU A 351 -14.78 30.48 8.12
C GLU A 351 -13.52 31.29 7.83
N MET A 352 -13.45 32.50 8.36
CA MET A 352 -12.24 33.33 8.31
C MET A 352 -11.48 33.21 9.64
N GLY A 353 -10.16 33.26 9.59
CA GLY A 353 -9.32 33.24 10.78
C GLY A 353 -8.01 33.97 10.56
N GLN A 354 -7.43 34.47 11.65
CA GLN A 354 -6.13 35.13 11.62
C GLN A 354 -5.02 34.11 11.43
N ARG A 355 -4.10 34.36 10.48
CA ARG A 355 -2.91 33.53 10.24
C ARG A 355 -2.15 33.15 11.51
N LYS A 356 -1.94 34.10 12.41
CA LYS A 356 -1.19 33.89 13.68
C LYS A 356 -1.88 32.93 14.64
N VAL A 357 -3.21 32.85 14.60
CA VAL A 357 -4.00 31.92 15.43
C VAL A 357 -4.01 30.55 14.76
N MET A 358 -4.32 30.52 13.46
CA MET A 358 -4.35 29.28 12.70
C MET A 358 -3.01 28.56 12.78
N PHE A 359 -1.90 29.24 12.48
CA PHE A 359 -0.55 28.67 12.34
C PHE A 359 0.38 29.05 13.49
N ALA A 360 -0.15 29.15 14.72
CA ALA A 360 0.62 29.62 15.88
C ALA A 360 1.95 28.84 16.09
N ASN A 361 1.91 27.52 15.89
CA ASN A 361 3.07 26.65 16.06
C ASN A 361 4.03 26.67 14.86
N GLU A 362 3.56 27.13 13.69
CA GLU A 362 4.32 27.12 12.44
C GLU A 362 4.81 28.52 12.03
N ILE A 363 4.43 29.57 12.78
CA ILE A 363 4.67 30.97 12.38
C ILE A 363 6.16 31.29 12.20
N SER A 364 7.03 30.70 13.03
CA SER A 364 8.49 30.88 12.91
C SER A 364 9.05 30.23 11.64
N SER A 365 8.54 29.05 11.27
CA SER A 365 8.92 28.37 10.03
C SER A 365 8.43 29.13 8.80
N ILE A 366 7.18 29.61 8.84
CA ILE A 366 6.59 30.44 7.79
C ILE A 366 7.43 31.70 7.57
N GLN A 367 7.75 32.44 8.64
CA GLN A 367 8.55 33.66 8.55
C GLN A 367 9.96 33.38 8.01
N ARG A 368 10.59 32.27 8.41
CA ARG A 368 11.89 31.84 7.88
C ARG A 368 11.81 31.59 6.37
N ILE A 369 10.78 30.88 5.91
CA ILE A 369 10.55 30.59 4.48
C ILE A 369 10.35 31.88 3.69
N GLU A 370 9.50 32.79 4.19
CA GLU A 370 9.21 34.05 3.52
C GLU A 370 10.42 35.00 3.49
N ALA A 371 11.27 34.97 4.52
CA ALA A 371 12.53 35.72 4.56
C ALA A 371 13.59 35.20 3.57
N GLY A 372 13.45 33.95 3.08
CA GLY A 372 14.30 33.41 2.01
C GLY A 372 14.05 34.06 0.65
N LYS A 373 12.93 34.78 0.47
CA LYS A 373 12.56 35.46 -0.77
C LYS A 373 13.58 36.55 -1.11
N GLY A 374 14.43 36.32 -2.11
CA GLY A 374 15.39 37.30 -2.62
C GLY A 374 16.87 36.92 -2.49
N LYS A 375 17.16 35.71 -1.99
CA LYS A 375 18.42 35.02 -2.28
C LYS A 375 18.24 34.15 -3.51
#